data_AF-A0A9N9HU06-F1
#
_entry.id   AF-A0A9N9HU06-F1
#
_cell.length_a   1.000
_cell.length_b   1.000
_cell.length_c   1.000
_cell.angle_alpha   90.00
_cell.angle_beta   90.00
_cell.angle_gamma   90.00
#
_symmetry.space_group_name_H-M   'P 1'
#
loop_
_entity.id
_entity.type
_entity.pdbx_description
1 polymer ?
#
loop_
_entity_poly.entity_id
_entity_poly.type
_entity_poly.pdbx_seq_one_letter_code
_entity_poly.pdbx_strand_id
1 'polypeptide(L)'
;MDFSSTFLPRDDFPSIIRAKNEAIILLQQRVIELHEELLESKCELLKIKHEQNNAKDELLANSINRINRIQRSITLNNSWSSWSSASGQSLSDDSDELNLYCSVDSSIKTAKLKYMVWVGNVVPPITQIGLRSRLEEEFGTILYIEKLKFRPCAFVYFSDEGGFYKALEVGRLIVQGQVVRIERPRAKNRDSMQATDSNLHNNDLDFIGELDEQYDELLPDFCDLKERVENHEFVFM
;
A
#
# COMPACT_ATOMS: atom_id res chain seq x y z
N MET A 1 43.51 63.68 -19.70
CA MET A 1 42.67 62.47 -19.67
C MET A 1 41.91 62.54 -18.37
N ASP A 2 40.72 63.11 -18.40
CA ASP A 2 39.94 63.40 -17.21
C ASP A 2 39.09 62.18 -16.87
N PHE A 3 39.47 61.50 -15.78
CA PHE A 3 38.67 60.45 -15.19
C PHE A 3 37.63 61.11 -14.28
N SER A 4 36.47 61.45 -14.85
CA SER A 4 35.28 61.80 -14.08
C SER A 4 34.81 60.55 -13.33
N SER A 5 35.29 60.41 -12.09
CA SER A 5 34.76 59.45 -11.12
C SER A 5 33.36 59.90 -10.72
N THR A 6 32.35 59.36 -11.39
CA THR A 6 30.95 59.42 -10.97
C THR A 6 30.80 58.66 -9.66
N PHE A 7 30.96 59.39 -8.56
CA PHE A 7 30.52 58.98 -7.23
C PHE A 7 29.00 58.77 -7.28
N LEU A 8 28.56 57.52 -7.17
CA LEU A 8 27.16 57.20 -6.93
C LEU A 8 26.77 57.67 -5.52
N PRO A 9 25.57 58.24 -5.33
CA PRO A 9 25.15 58.77 -4.04
C PRO A 9 25.06 57.63 -3.03
N ARG A 10 25.74 57.79 -1.89
CA ARG A 10 25.89 56.80 -0.83
C ARG A 10 24.69 56.75 0.14
N ASP A 11 23.60 57.45 -0.18
CA ASP A 11 22.54 57.77 0.77
C ASP A 11 21.38 56.76 0.80
N ASP A 12 21.34 55.77 -0.11
CA ASP A 12 20.26 54.78 -0.17
C ASP A 12 20.48 53.53 0.70
N PHE A 13 21.69 53.34 1.24
CA PHE A 13 22.03 52.14 2.03
C PHE A 13 21.10 51.91 3.24
N PRO A 14 20.75 52.92 4.06
CA PRO A 14 19.83 52.73 5.17
C PRO A 14 18.41 52.33 4.72
N SER A 15 17.95 52.88 3.59
CA SER A 15 16.63 52.56 3.03
C SER A 15 16.59 51.13 2.48
N ILE A 16 17.65 50.69 1.81
CA ILE A 16 17.79 49.32 1.30
C ILE A 16 17.81 48.32 2.46
N ILE A 17 18.53 48.62 3.55
CA ILE A 17 18.57 47.76 4.75
C ILE A 17 17.18 47.65 5.38
N ARG A 18 16.46 48.77 5.52
CA ARG A 18 15.09 48.77 6.06
C ARG A 18 14.14 47.92 5.20
N ALA A 19 14.15 48.12 3.88
CA ALA A 19 13.30 47.35 2.97
C ALA A 19 13.60 45.84 3.01
N LYS A 20 14.87 45.46 3.15
CA LYS A 20 15.25 44.04 3.32
C LYS A 20 14.75 43.47 4.65
N ASN A 21 14.84 44.23 5.73
CA ASN A 21 14.35 43.79 7.04
C ASN A 21 12.82 43.63 7.04
N GLU A 22 12.09 44.55 6.42
CA GLU A 22 10.63 44.43 6.23
C GLU A 22 10.27 43.17 5.42
N ALA A 23 11.00 42.89 4.33
CA ALA A 23 10.78 41.69 3.54
C ALA A 23 11.06 40.40 4.33
N ILE A 24 12.10 40.39 5.17
CA ILE A 24 12.41 39.25 6.04
C ILE A 24 11.28 38.99 7.04
N ILE A 25 10.77 40.05 7.69
CA ILE A 25 9.66 39.94 8.64
C ILE A 25 8.41 39.39 7.96
N LEU A 26 8.04 39.91 6.79
CA LEU A 26 6.89 39.42 6.03
C LEU A 26 7.05 37.95 5.62
N LEU A 27 8.26 37.55 5.20
CA LEU A 27 8.54 36.15 4.87
C LEU A 27 8.45 35.24 6.10
N GLN A 28 8.96 35.67 7.25
CA GLN A 28 8.85 34.91 8.50
C GLN A 28 7.40 34.73 8.92
N GLN A 29 6.59 35.79 8.86
CA GLN A 29 5.15 35.72 9.13
C GLN A 29 4.46 34.73 8.19
N ARG A 30 4.75 34.78 6.89
CA ARG A 30 4.15 33.87 5.92
C ARG A 30 4.55 32.41 6.16
N VAL A 31 5.79 32.16 6.58
CA VAL A 31 6.25 30.80 6.92
C VAL A 31 5.49 30.26 8.13
N ILE A 32 5.21 31.10 9.13
CA ILE A 32 4.42 30.72 10.32
C ILE A 32 2.99 30.36 9.90
N GLU A 33 2.32 31.24 9.14
CA GLU A 33 0.95 30.99 8.64
C GLU A 33 0.86 29.66 7.87
N LEU A 34 1.82 29.40 6.97
CA LEU A 34 1.83 28.14 6.20
C LEU A 34 2.06 26.90 7.07
N HIS A 35 2.81 27.03 8.18
CA HIS A 35 2.96 25.92 9.12
C HIS A 35 1.66 25.64 9.89
N GLU A 36 0.92 26.69 10.27
CA GLU A 36 -0.38 26.55 10.91
C GLU A 36 -1.41 25.91 9.98
N GLU A 37 -1.52 26.39 8.75
CA GLU A 37 -2.41 25.81 7.72
C GLU A 37 -2.08 24.32 7.47
N LEU A 38 -0.79 23.96 7.40
CA LEU A 38 -0.35 22.58 7.22
C LEU A 38 -0.72 21.70 8.42
N LEU A 39 -0.58 22.23 9.64
CA LEU A 39 -0.92 21.51 10.86
C LEU A 39 -2.42 21.23 10.94
N GLU A 40 -3.25 22.23 10.64
CA GLU A 40 -4.70 22.12 10.61
C GLU A 40 -5.14 21.08 9.57
N SER A 41 -4.59 21.16 8.35
CA SER A 41 -4.87 20.18 7.29
C SER A 41 -4.49 18.74 7.68
N LYS A 42 -3.38 18.56 8.40
CA LYS A 42 -2.96 17.24 8.89
C LYS A 42 -3.93 16.69 9.94
N CYS A 43 -4.43 17.53 10.83
CA CYS A 43 -5.44 17.15 11.84
C CYS A 43 -6.76 16.74 11.19
N GLU A 44 -7.24 17.51 10.20
CA GLU A 44 -8.45 17.16 9.46
C GLU A 44 -8.31 15.83 8.72
N LEU A 45 -7.17 15.58 8.09
CA LEU A 45 -6.91 14.33 7.39
C LEU A 45 -6.93 13.13 8.33
N LEU A 46 -6.37 13.26 9.53
CA LEU A 46 -6.41 12.22 10.55
C LEU A 46 -7.85 11.92 11.00
N LYS A 47 -8.67 12.97 11.18
CA LYS A 47 -10.09 12.82 11.52
C LYS A 47 -10.85 12.07 10.43
N ILE A 48 -10.69 12.46 9.17
CA ILE A 48 -11.33 11.77 8.03
C ILE A 48 -10.90 10.30 7.94
N LYS A 49 -9.60 10.02 8.14
CA LYS A 49 -9.08 8.65 8.13
C LYS A 49 -9.71 7.80 9.24
N HIS A 50 -9.88 8.37 10.44
CA HIS A 50 -10.53 7.67 11.55
C HIS A 50 -12.01 7.39 11.24
N GLU A 51 -12.75 8.37 10.70
CA GLU A 51 -14.14 8.18 10.27
C GLU A 51 -14.28 7.09 9.18
N GLN A 52 -13.36 7.04 8.21
CA GLN A 52 -13.35 5.98 7.20
C GLN A 52 -13.12 4.59 7.78
N ASN A 53 -12.26 4.46 8.81
CA ASN A 53 -12.03 3.19 9.47
C ASN A 53 -13.28 2.74 10.23
N ASN A 54 -13.91 3.65 10.99
CA ASN A 54 -15.15 3.36 11.70
C ASN A 54 -16.27 2.92 10.75
N ALA A 55 -16.41 3.59 9.59
CA ALA A 55 -17.40 3.22 8.58
C ALA A 55 -17.12 1.83 7.97
N LYS A 56 -15.85 1.44 7.79
CA LYS A 56 -15.48 0.09 7.33
C LYS A 56 -15.82 -0.97 8.37
N ASP A 57 -15.56 -0.69 9.64
CA ASP A 57 -15.86 -1.62 10.73
C ASP A 57 -17.38 -1.82 10.88
N GLU A 58 -18.18 -0.76 10.72
CA GLU A 58 -19.64 -0.85 10.70
C GLU A 58 -20.15 -1.69 9.52
N LEU A 59 -19.57 -1.51 8.32
CA LEU A 59 -19.91 -2.33 7.16
C LEU A 59 -19.56 -3.81 7.37
N LEU A 60 -18.41 -4.10 7.99
CA LEU A 60 -18.00 -5.46 8.34
C LEU A 60 -18.97 -6.08 9.36
N ALA A 61 -19.30 -5.35 10.43
CA ALA A 61 -20.27 -5.80 11.42
C ALA A 61 -21.65 -6.10 10.80
N ASN A 62 -22.13 -5.23 9.90
CA ASN A 62 -23.38 -5.43 9.17
C ASN A 62 -23.33 -6.65 8.24
N SER A 63 -22.20 -6.89 7.57
CA SER A 63 -21.99 -8.08 6.73
C SER A 63 -22.03 -9.38 7.56
N ILE A 64 -21.31 -9.41 8.69
CA ILE A 64 -21.29 -10.55 9.62
C ILE A 64 -22.70 -10.83 10.15
N ASN A 65 -23.43 -9.79 10.57
CA ASN A 65 -24.81 -9.93 11.04
C ASN A 65 -25.74 -10.49 9.97
N ARG A 66 -25.57 -10.08 8.70
CA ARG A 66 -26.34 -10.61 7.57
C ARG A 66 -26.05 -12.10 7.34
N ILE A 67 -24.77 -12.49 7.35
CA ILE A 67 -24.36 -13.90 7.20
C ILE A 67 -24.94 -14.74 8.32
N ASN A 68 -24.83 -14.29 9.58
CA ASN A 68 -25.38 -14.98 10.73
C ASN A 68 -26.92 -15.13 10.62
N ARG A 69 -27.62 -14.13 10.10
CA ARG A 69 -29.07 -14.20 9.86
C ARG A 69 -29.42 -15.25 8.80
N ILE A 70 -28.67 -15.29 7.71
CA ILE A 70 -28.84 -16.29 6.64
C ILE A 70 -28.57 -17.70 7.18
N GLN A 71 -27.48 -17.90 7.92
CA GLN A 71 -27.15 -19.19 8.52
C GLN A 71 -28.24 -19.69 9.47
N ARG A 72 -28.73 -18.84 10.39
CA ARG A 72 -29.85 -19.21 11.28
C ARG A 72 -31.12 -19.59 10.50
N SER A 73 -31.39 -18.90 9.40
CA SER A 73 -32.50 -19.21 8.51
C SER A 73 -32.28 -20.47 7.66
N ILE A 74 -31.10 -21.06 7.60
CA ILE A 74 -30.87 -22.35 6.94
C ILE A 74 -30.96 -23.49 7.96
N THR A 75 -30.42 -23.31 9.16
CA THR A 75 -30.43 -24.32 10.22
C THR A 75 -31.83 -24.68 10.70
N LEU A 76 -32.78 -23.73 10.71
CA LEU A 76 -34.18 -23.99 11.08
C LEU A 76 -34.97 -24.75 9.99
N ASN A 77 -34.47 -24.82 8.76
CA ASN A 77 -35.19 -25.39 7.62
C ASN A 77 -34.81 -26.86 7.38
N ASN A 78 -33.68 -27.28 7.94
CA ASN A 78 -33.20 -28.66 7.86
C ASN A 78 -33.81 -29.58 8.94
N SER A 79 -34.82 -29.09 9.68
CA SER A 79 -35.54 -29.88 10.70
C SER A 79 -36.74 -30.67 10.15
N TRP A 80 -36.92 -30.79 8.83
CA TRP A 80 -38.03 -31.56 8.26
C TRP A 80 -37.73 -32.23 6.91
N SER A 81 -36.81 -33.19 6.91
CA SER A 81 -36.80 -34.23 5.87
C SER A 81 -36.02 -35.47 6.32
N SER A 82 -36.58 -36.18 7.30
CA SER A 82 -36.32 -37.61 7.51
C SER A 82 -37.25 -38.41 6.60
N TRP A 83 -36.70 -38.97 5.52
CA TRP A 83 -37.23 -40.13 4.79
C TRP A 83 -36.47 -40.32 3.47
N SER A 84 -35.47 -41.20 3.49
CA SER A 84 -35.47 -42.47 2.75
C SER A 84 -34.05 -42.98 2.53
N SER A 85 -33.89 -44.24 2.94
CA SER A 85 -32.70 -45.08 2.83
C SER A 85 -32.27 -45.35 1.39
N ALA A 86 -30.97 -45.56 1.15
CA ALA A 86 -30.43 -46.82 0.60
C ALA A 86 -28.90 -46.73 0.37
N SER A 87 -28.19 -47.65 1.03
CA SER A 87 -27.01 -48.43 0.62
C SER A 87 -25.92 -47.86 -0.30
N GLY A 88 -24.66 -48.04 0.12
CA GLY A 88 -23.54 -48.31 -0.80
C GLY A 88 -22.18 -47.84 -0.29
N GLN A 89 -21.42 -48.74 0.33
CA GLN A 89 -20.00 -48.56 0.67
C GLN A 89 -19.13 -48.37 -0.57
N SER A 90 -18.14 -47.47 -0.49
CA SER A 90 -16.79 -47.69 -1.05
C SER A 90 -15.80 -46.66 -0.48
N LEU A 91 -14.70 -47.18 0.08
CA LEU A 91 -13.50 -46.51 0.60
C LEU A 91 -12.72 -45.72 -0.47
N SER A 92 -12.12 -44.60 -0.06
CA SER A 92 -10.80 -44.02 -0.44
C SER A 92 -10.90 -42.50 -0.31
N ASP A 93 -9.94 -41.69 0.14
CA ASP A 93 -8.58 -41.81 0.66
C ASP A 93 -8.23 -40.36 1.07
N ASP A 94 -7.33 -40.20 2.04
CA ASP A 94 -7.03 -38.95 2.75
C ASP A 94 -6.62 -37.77 1.84
N SER A 95 -7.18 -36.59 2.11
CA SER A 95 -6.42 -35.33 2.02
C SER A 95 -7.13 -34.20 2.76
N ASP A 96 -6.56 -33.80 3.89
CA ASP A 96 -6.96 -32.68 4.72
C ASP A 96 -6.97 -31.35 3.94
N GLU A 97 -8.16 -30.79 3.78
CA GLU A 97 -8.42 -29.42 3.33
C GLU A 97 -8.01 -28.41 4.42
N LEU A 98 -6.81 -27.87 4.32
CA LEU A 98 -6.49 -26.60 4.98
C LEU A 98 -7.13 -25.44 4.20
N ASN A 99 -8.32 -25.08 4.65
CA ASN A 99 -9.06 -23.87 4.31
C ASN A 99 -8.19 -22.60 4.47
N LEU A 100 -7.64 -22.12 3.35
CA LEU A 100 -7.02 -20.80 3.29
C LEU A 100 -8.06 -19.74 2.94
N TYR A 101 -8.38 -18.95 3.95
CA TYR A 101 -9.16 -17.73 3.94
C TYR A 101 -8.72 -16.78 2.81
N CYS A 102 -9.55 -16.61 1.77
CA CYS A 102 -9.56 -15.43 0.90
C CYS A 102 -10.89 -15.33 0.14
N SER A 103 -11.79 -14.58 0.76
CA SER A 103 -12.95 -13.82 0.25
C SER A 103 -13.45 -14.09 -1.17
N VAL A 104 -14.72 -14.52 -1.22
CA VAL A 104 -15.83 -14.02 -2.06
C VAL A 104 -15.40 -13.32 -3.35
N ASP A 105 -14.98 -14.12 -4.33
CA ASP A 105 -15.29 -14.01 -5.78
C ASP A 105 -14.63 -15.19 -6.53
N SER A 106 -14.57 -16.35 -5.88
CA SER A 106 -13.67 -17.46 -6.21
C SER A 106 -14.13 -18.38 -7.35
N SER A 107 -15.25 -18.09 -8.02
CA SER A 107 -15.75 -18.97 -9.08
C SER A 107 -14.91 -18.94 -10.37
N ILE A 108 -13.97 -17.99 -10.49
CA ILE A 108 -13.06 -17.85 -11.66
C ILE A 108 -11.74 -18.64 -11.47
N LYS A 109 -11.45 -19.20 -10.28
CA LYS A 109 -10.07 -19.41 -9.81
C LYS A 109 -9.28 -20.62 -10.33
N THR A 110 -9.85 -21.66 -10.96
CA THR A 110 -9.06 -22.86 -11.29
C THR A 110 -8.83 -23.12 -12.78
N ALA A 111 -9.76 -22.73 -13.66
CA ALA A 111 -9.65 -23.06 -15.09
C ALA A 111 -8.84 -22.04 -15.95
N LYS A 112 -8.56 -20.85 -15.43
CA LYS A 112 -8.03 -19.71 -16.23
C LYS A 112 -6.57 -19.32 -15.96
N LEU A 113 -5.81 -20.09 -15.19
CA LEU A 113 -4.40 -19.76 -14.85
C LEU A 113 -3.38 -20.20 -15.93
N LYS A 114 -3.81 -20.75 -17.07
CA LYS A 114 -2.90 -21.32 -18.08
C LYS A 114 -1.97 -20.27 -18.73
N TYR A 115 -2.45 -19.04 -18.87
CA TYR A 115 -1.76 -17.95 -19.59
C TYR A 115 -1.24 -16.87 -18.63
N MET A 116 -0.60 -17.32 -17.54
CA MET A 116 -0.02 -16.46 -16.52
C MET A 116 1.46 -16.16 -16.79
N VAL A 117 1.84 -14.88 -16.77
CA VAL A 117 3.23 -14.44 -16.79
C VAL A 117 3.62 -13.73 -15.49
N TRP A 118 4.89 -13.83 -15.14
CA TRP A 118 5.49 -13.02 -14.08
C TRP A 118 6.11 -11.77 -14.69
N VAL A 119 5.79 -10.61 -14.12
CA VAL A 119 6.34 -9.32 -14.52
C VAL A 119 7.18 -8.77 -13.38
N GLY A 120 8.48 -8.66 -13.60
CA GLY A 120 9.46 -8.13 -12.64
C GLY A 120 9.77 -6.65 -12.85
N ASN A 121 10.39 -6.06 -11.83
CA ASN A 121 10.77 -4.65 -11.77
C ASN A 121 9.59 -3.68 -11.85
N VAL A 122 8.47 -4.04 -11.23
CA VAL A 122 7.26 -3.19 -11.14
C VAL A 122 7.40 -2.28 -9.93
N VAL A 123 8.13 -1.18 -10.07
CA VAL A 123 8.36 -0.17 -9.03
C VAL A 123 7.69 1.16 -9.37
N PRO A 124 7.39 2.04 -8.40
CA PRO A 124 6.93 3.39 -8.70
C PRO A 124 7.85 4.11 -9.71
N PRO A 125 7.30 4.87 -10.67
CA PRO A 125 5.91 5.33 -10.74
C PRO A 125 4.93 4.37 -11.45
N ILE A 126 5.33 3.12 -11.76
CA ILE A 126 4.48 2.18 -12.50
C ILE A 126 3.16 1.90 -11.77
N THR A 127 2.08 2.42 -12.35
CA THR A 127 0.70 2.16 -11.92
C THR A 127 0.15 0.90 -12.57
N GLN A 128 -0.83 0.25 -11.92
CA GLN A 128 -1.49 -0.94 -12.47
C GLN A 128 -2.18 -0.64 -13.82
N ILE A 129 -2.76 0.56 -13.96
CA ILE A 129 -3.40 1.03 -15.19
C ILE A 129 -2.36 1.21 -16.31
N GLY A 130 -1.22 1.83 -16.02
CA GLY A 130 -0.15 2.03 -17.01
C GLY A 130 0.45 0.71 -17.47
N LEU A 131 0.66 -0.22 -16.53
CA LEU A 131 1.12 -1.58 -16.83
C LEU A 131 0.12 -2.33 -17.72
N ARG A 132 -1.17 -2.30 -17.36
CA ARG A 132 -2.25 -2.93 -18.14
C ARG A 132 -2.30 -2.40 -19.56
N SER A 133 -2.37 -1.08 -19.71
CA SER A 133 -2.52 -0.42 -21.02
C SER A 133 -1.39 -0.81 -21.97
N ARG A 134 -0.14 -0.82 -21.48
CA ARG A 134 1.03 -1.19 -22.29
C ARG A 134 1.07 -2.66 -22.68
N LEU A 135 0.68 -3.55 -21.76
CA LEU A 135 0.63 -4.98 -22.05
C LEU A 135 -0.51 -5.32 -23.03
N GLU A 136 -1.66 -4.64 -22.92
CA GLU A 136 -2.79 -4.79 -23.84
C GLU A 136 -2.46 -4.26 -25.25
N GLU A 137 -1.75 -3.13 -25.33
CA GLU A 137 -1.26 -2.55 -26.59
C GLU A 137 -0.27 -3.49 -27.31
N GLU A 138 0.69 -4.06 -26.57
CA GLU A 138 1.80 -4.80 -27.19
C GLU A 138 1.49 -6.28 -27.44
N PHE A 139 0.78 -6.94 -26.50
CA PHE A 139 0.65 -8.40 -26.49
C PHE A 139 -0.79 -8.89 -26.65
N GLY A 140 -1.77 -8.18 -26.10
CA GLY A 140 -3.19 -8.51 -26.21
C GLY A 140 -3.95 -8.42 -24.88
N THR A 141 -5.23 -8.75 -24.91
CA THR A 141 -6.18 -8.50 -23.82
C THR A 141 -5.79 -9.19 -22.50
N ILE A 142 -5.91 -8.44 -21.40
CA ILE A 142 -5.58 -8.91 -20.05
C ILE A 142 -6.86 -9.16 -19.26
N LEU A 143 -6.94 -10.34 -18.64
CA LEU A 143 -8.03 -10.69 -17.74
C LEU A 143 -7.84 -10.05 -16.37
N TYR A 144 -6.65 -10.20 -15.81
CA TYR A 144 -6.37 -9.84 -14.42
C TYR A 144 -4.89 -9.51 -14.20
N ILE A 145 -4.61 -8.60 -13.27
CA ILE A 145 -3.27 -8.25 -12.81
C ILE A 145 -3.24 -8.29 -11.28
N GLU A 146 -2.34 -9.10 -10.74
CA GLU A 146 -2.09 -9.24 -9.32
C GLU A 146 -0.76 -8.57 -8.96
N LYS A 147 -0.82 -7.36 -8.38
CA LYS A 147 0.38 -6.64 -7.92
C LYS A 147 0.68 -7.01 -6.47
N LEU A 148 1.92 -7.45 -6.20
CA LEU A 148 2.35 -7.75 -4.84
C LEU A 148 2.77 -6.46 -4.12
N LYS A 149 2.23 -6.20 -2.92
CA LYS A 149 2.49 -4.96 -2.16
C LYS A 149 3.95 -4.79 -1.75
N PHE A 150 4.62 -5.90 -1.41
CA PHE A 150 5.97 -5.90 -0.82
C PHE A 150 7.05 -6.42 -1.76
N ARG A 151 6.72 -6.66 -3.03
CA ARG A 151 7.68 -7.14 -4.03
C ARG A 151 7.55 -6.31 -5.29
N PRO A 152 8.67 -5.95 -5.94
CA PRO A 152 8.65 -5.20 -7.19
C PRO A 152 8.26 -6.09 -8.38
N CYS A 153 7.11 -6.77 -8.28
CA CYS A 153 6.62 -7.67 -9.31
C CYS A 153 5.10 -7.80 -9.29
N ALA A 154 4.56 -8.30 -10.39
CA ALA A 154 3.15 -8.59 -10.58
C ALA A 154 2.97 -9.90 -11.36
N PHE A 155 1.82 -10.53 -11.20
CA PHE A 155 1.37 -11.62 -12.07
C PHE A 155 0.30 -11.09 -13.01
N VAL A 156 0.41 -11.43 -14.29
CA VAL A 156 -0.51 -10.98 -15.34
C VAL A 156 -1.10 -12.19 -16.03
N TYR A 157 -2.42 -12.16 -16.23
CA TYR A 157 -3.18 -13.23 -16.85
C TYR A 157 -3.75 -12.76 -18.17
N PHE A 158 -3.29 -13.34 -19.28
CA PHE A 158 -3.81 -13.04 -20.62
C PHE A 158 -5.10 -13.82 -20.91
N SER A 159 -5.98 -13.26 -21.75
CA SER A 159 -7.15 -13.99 -22.26
C SER A 159 -6.76 -15.07 -23.26
N ASP A 160 -5.76 -14.78 -24.08
CA ASP A 160 -5.42 -15.57 -25.27
C ASP A 160 -4.01 -16.14 -25.19
N GLU A 161 -3.85 -17.35 -25.73
CA GLU A 161 -2.57 -18.05 -25.80
C GLU A 161 -1.54 -17.27 -26.63
N GLY A 162 -1.98 -16.59 -27.68
CA GLY A 162 -1.12 -15.78 -28.55
C GLY A 162 -0.45 -14.62 -27.80
N GLY A 163 -1.20 -13.89 -26.97
CA GLY A 163 -0.64 -12.80 -26.17
C GLY A 163 0.37 -13.30 -25.13
N PHE A 164 0.09 -14.46 -24.53
CA PHE A 164 0.99 -15.11 -23.59
C PHE A 164 2.34 -15.48 -24.22
N TYR A 165 2.35 -16.20 -25.35
CA TYR A 165 3.61 -16.59 -26.00
C TYR A 165 4.37 -15.40 -26.56
N LYS A 166 3.67 -14.41 -27.14
CA LYS A 166 4.28 -13.18 -27.64
C LYS A 166 4.97 -12.40 -26.50
N ALA A 167 4.33 -12.28 -25.34
CA ALA A 167 4.90 -11.63 -24.17
C ALA A 167 6.18 -12.33 -23.67
N LEU A 168 6.19 -13.68 -23.68
CA LEU A 168 7.36 -14.46 -23.30
C LEU A 168 8.49 -14.41 -24.33
N GLU A 169 8.16 -14.34 -25.62
CA GLU A 169 9.14 -14.22 -26.70
C GLU A 169 9.88 -12.88 -26.62
N VAL A 170 9.16 -11.78 -26.38
CA VAL A 170 9.77 -10.46 -26.22
C VAL A 170 10.51 -10.34 -24.89
N GLY A 171 9.92 -10.84 -23.79
CA GLY A 171 10.56 -10.96 -22.48
C GLY A 171 10.88 -9.64 -21.75
N ARG A 172 10.71 -8.48 -22.39
CA ARG A 172 10.93 -7.15 -21.81
C ARG A 172 9.92 -6.14 -22.37
N LEU A 173 9.53 -5.17 -21.55
CA LEU A 173 8.61 -4.10 -21.98
C LEU A 173 9.01 -2.78 -21.31
N ILE A 174 8.80 -1.66 -21.99
CA ILE A 174 9.01 -0.33 -21.41
C ILE A 174 7.65 0.25 -20.98
N VAL A 175 7.49 0.47 -19.67
CA VAL A 175 6.28 1.03 -19.06
C VAL A 175 6.65 2.31 -18.33
N GLN A 176 6.09 3.44 -18.76
CA GLN A 176 6.35 4.76 -18.16
C GLN A 176 7.85 5.08 -18.02
N GLY A 177 8.64 4.73 -19.03
CA GLY A 177 10.09 4.96 -19.06
C GLY A 177 10.94 3.94 -18.29
N GLN A 178 10.32 2.95 -17.63
CA GLN A 178 11.03 1.89 -16.91
C GLN A 178 10.93 0.56 -17.65
N VAL A 179 12.03 -0.21 -17.65
CA VAL A 179 12.08 -1.55 -18.26
C VAL A 179 11.57 -2.58 -17.26
N VAL A 180 10.49 -3.27 -17.61
CA VAL A 180 9.97 -4.44 -16.87
C VAL A 180 10.41 -5.72 -17.55
N ARG A 181 10.63 -6.77 -16.76
CA ARG A 181 11.01 -8.11 -17.26
C ARG A 181 9.78 -9.00 -17.27
N ILE A 182 9.59 -9.78 -18.33
CA ILE A 182 8.48 -10.72 -18.46
C ILE A 182 9.07 -12.12 -18.53
N GLU A 183 8.72 -12.98 -17.58
CA GLU A 183 9.21 -14.36 -17.52
C GLU A 183 8.07 -15.32 -17.20
N ARG A 184 8.34 -16.63 -17.38
CA ARG A 184 7.42 -17.66 -16.87
C ARG A 184 7.39 -17.59 -15.34
N PRO A 185 6.20 -17.78 -14.72
CA PRO A 185 6.10 -17.90 -13.28
C PRO A 185 6.99 -19.04 -12.78
N ARG A 186 7.85 -18.76 -11.81
CA ARG A 186 8.68 -19.80 -11.20
C ARG A 186 7.80 -20.65 -10.31
N ALA A 187 7.88 -21.97 -10.47
CA ALA A 187 7.28 -22.88 -9.51
C ALA A 187 7.83 -22.55 -8.12
N LYS A 188 6.94 -22.28 -7.17
CA LYS A 188 7.32 -22.17 -5.76
C LYS A 188 7.78 -23.57 -5.35
N ASN A 189 9.09 -23.83 -5.31
CA ASN A 189 9.64 -25.08 -4.81
C ASN A 189 9.02 -25.33 -3.44
N ARG A 190 8.12 -26.32 -3.33
CA ARG A 190 7.54 -26.74 -2.07
C ARG A 190 8.53 -27.54 -1.22
N ASP A 191 9.65 -27.94 -1.82
CA ASP A 191 10.64 -28.84 -1.20
C ASP A 191 11.59 -28.13 -0.22
N SER A 192 11.60 -26.80 -0.15
CA SER A 192 12.48 -26.08 0.79
C SER A 192 11.91 -25.92 2.20
N MET A 193 10.78 -26.58 2.54
CA MET A 193 10.22 -26.59 3.90
C MET A 193 10.33 -27.94 4.62
N GLN A 194 11.01 -28.95 4.06
CA GLN A 194 11.23 -30.24 4.75
C GLN A 194 12.69 -30.50 5.17
N ALA A 195 13.60 -29.55 5.00
CA ALA A 195 15.02 -29.73 5.31
C ALA A 195 15.51 -28.79 6.44
N THR A 196 14.74 -28.62 7.51
CA THR A 196 15.24 -28.07 8.79
C THR A 196 14.47 -28.63 10.00
N ASP A 197 14.21 -29.94 10.03
CA ASP A 197 13.75 -30.62 11.25
C ASP A 197 14.72 -31.76 11.59
N SER A 198 15.94 -31.39 11.99
CA SER A 198 16.77 -32.14 12.96
C SER A 198 18.14 -31.48 13.08
N ASN A 199 18.53 -31.20 14.33
CA ASN A 199 19.83 -30.69 14.80
C ASN A 199 20.07 -29.18 14.73
N LEU A 200 19.65 -28.50 15.81
CA LEU A 200 20.44 -27.56 16.63
C LEU A 200 19.51 -27.14 17.78
N HIS A 201 19.41 -27.92 18.86
CA HIS A 201 20.16 -27.70 20.09
C HIS A 201 20.48 -26.21 20.36
N ASN A 202 19.66 -25.62 21.24
CA ASN A 202 19.95 -24.55 22.19
C ASN A 202 21.15 -23.67 21.87
N ASN A 203 20.88 -22.44 21.41
CA ASN A 203 21.23 -21.19 22.09
C ASN A 203 20.89 -20.01 21.16
N ASP A 204 20.54 -18.88 21.77
CA ASP A 204 20.43 -17.55 21.17
C ASP A 204 19.17 -17.26 20.34
N LEU A 205 18.05 -17.13 21.06
CA LEU A 205 16.88 -16.35 20.65
C LEU A 205 16.87 -15.05 21.46
N ASP A 206 17.76 -14.13 21.10
CA ASP A 206 17.64 -12.70 21.38
C ASP A 206 17.94 -11.98 20.05
N PHE A 207 17.18 -10.93 19.71
CA PHE A 207 17.15 -10.18 18.43
C PHE A 207 16.40 -10.90 17.27
N ILE A 208 15.31 -10.42 16.68
CA ILE A 208 14.72 -9.09 16.51
C ILE A 208 13.20 -9.29 16.43
N GLY A 209 12.47 -8.77 17.41
CA GLY A 209 11.01 -8.90 17.48
C GLY A 209 10.43 -7.86 18.42
N GLU A 210 10.75 -6.59 18.21
CA GLU A 210 10.15 -5.45 18.90
C GLU A 210 10.57 -4.17 18.19
N LEU A 211 9.83 -3.74 17.18
CA LEU A 211 10.01 -2.41 16.57
C LEU A 211 8.72 -1.90 15.92
N ASP A 212 7.54 -2.19 16.49
CA ASP A 212 6.28 -1.61 15.97
C ASP A 212 5.21 -1.26 17.01
N GLU A 213 5.50 -1.27 18.34
CA GLU A 213 4.50 -0.91 19.37
C GLU A 213 4.93 0.18 20.36
N GLN A 214 5.94 1.00 20.04
CA GLN A 214 6.42 2.05 20.97
C GLN A 214 6.50 3.46 20.38
N TYR A 215 5.65 3.80 19.41
CA TYR A 215 5.55 5.17 18.88
C TYR A 215 4.24 5.90 19.18
N ASP A 216 3.30 5.29 19.92
CA ASP A 216 2.03 5.94 20.30
C ASP A 216 2.04 6.55 21.72
N GLU A 217 3.10 6.39 22.51
CA GLU A 217 3.15 6.89 23.91
C GLU A 217 4.11 8.06 24.16
N LEU A 218 4.74 8.62 23.11
CA LEU A 218 5.65 9.78 23.24
C LEU A 218 5.33 10.91 22.25
N LEU A 219 4.06 11.12 21.88
CA LEU A 219 3.66 12.46 21.47
C LEU A 219 3.44 13.28 22.75
N PRO A 220 4.30 14.26 23.09
CA PRO A 220 3.95 15.23 24.11
C PRO A 220 2.62 15.87 23.73
N ASP A 221 1.77 16.08 24.73
CA ASP A 221 0.46 16.72 24.57
C ASP A 221 0.68 18.08 23.88
N PHE A 222 0.42 18.15 22.57
CA PHE A 222 0.79 19.31 21.74
C PHE A 222 0.02 20.57 22.13
N CYS A 223 -0.97 20.46 23.02
CA CYS A 223 -1.61 21.58 23.69
C CYS A 223 -0.63 22.40 24.56
N ASP A 224 0.37 21.76 25.18
CA ASP A 224 1.37 22.44 26.05
C ASP A 224 2.42 23.24 25.26
N LEU A 225 2.58 22.97 23.96
CA LEU A 225 3.54 23.67 23.09
C LEU A 225 3.03 25.06 22.67
N LYS A 226 1.70 25.26 22.62
CA LYS A 226 1.11 26.57 22.34
C LYS A 226 1.32 27.55 23.50
N GLU A 227 1.22 27.07 24.73
CA GLU A 227 1.42 27.89 25.95
C GLU A 227 2.90 28.22 26.21
N ARG A 228 3.84 27.37 25.75
CA ARG A 228 5.29 27.65 25.85
C ARG A 228 5.80 28.66 24.83
N VAL A 229 5.17 28.77 23.65
CA VAL A 229 5.57 29.76 22.64
C VAL A 229 4.99 31.15 22.96
N GLU A 230 3.81 31.23 23.58
CA GLU A 230 3.23 32.51 24.00
C GLU A 230 3.90 33.11 25.26
N ASN A 231 4.56 32.31 26.10
CA ASN A 231 5.21 32.78 27.34
C ASN A 231 6.72 33.07 27.23
N HIS A 232 7.35 32.80 26.08
CA HIS A 232 8.71 33.25 25.83
C HIS A 232 8.70 34.61 25.14
N GLU A 233 8.56 35.66 25.96
CA GLU A 233 9.10 36.98 25.65
C GLU A 233 10.52 36.79 25.10
N PHE A 234 10.66 37.02 23.80
CA PHE A 234 11.94 37.14 23.11
C PHE A 234 12.65 38.39 23.66
N VAL A 235 13.32 38.24 24.80
CA VAL A 235 14.33 39.17 25.27
C VAL A 235 15.52 39.04 24.33
N PHE A 236 15.52 39.84 23.26
CA PHE A 236 16.74 40.15 22.51
C PHE A 236 17.20 41.55 22.93
N MET A 237 18.27 41.58 23.74
CA MET A 237 19.20 42.71 23.82
C MET A 237 20.06 42.76 22.56
#